data_AF-A0A966TJ07-F1
#
_entry.id   AF-A0A966TJ07-F1
#
_cell.length_a   1.000
_cell.length_b   1.000
_cell.length_c   1.000
_cell.angle_alpha   90.00
_cell.angle_beta   90.00
_cell.angle_gamma   90.00
#
_symmetry.space_group_name_H-M   'P 1'
#
loop_
_entity.id
_entity.type
_entity.pdbx_description
1 polymer ?
#
loop_
_entity_poly.entity_id
_entity_poly.type
_entity_poly.pdbx_seq_one_letter_code
_entity_poly.pdbx_strand_id
1 'polypeptide(L)'
;MAAEPPVPTTRPEPCSISIAGSAPVLSKKPLRHPPITAIPLWQKNKYFFVKTKINTQELLTIIDQLADQLLASYPDADRTVLVGIQQGGVVVSNLIHQSLIKKTKGKTFDHGQLDITFYRDDVRNKILAPDTMHLPFDIEGKTVILVDDVLFTGRTIKAALDALFDYGRPDRVKLCVLVDRPEHRQFPIQADHAGQVIKAQRSDKLKLRVNEQGEAALLLISE
;
A
#
# COMPACT_ATOMS: atom_id res chain seq x y z
N MET A 1 -30.44 -46.32 15.40
CA MET A 1 -29.92 -46.53 16.76
C MET A 1 -28.59 -47.25 16.66
N ALA A 2 -27.50 -46.49 16.71
CA ALA A 2 -26.16 -46.99 16.98
C ALA A 2 -25.49 -45.90 17.81
N ALA A 3 -25.12 -46.23 19.05
CA ALA A 3 -24.57 -45.31 20.04
C ALA A 3 -23.06 -45.15 19.82
N GLU A 4 -22.56 -43.91 19.82
CA GLU A 4 -21.13 -43.61 19.82
C GLU A 4 -20.49 -43.95 21.17
N PRO A 5 -19.23 -44.44 21.19
CA PRO A 5 -18.51 -44.73 22.43
C PRO A 5 -17.92 -43.45 23.09
N PRO A 6 -17.72 -43.44 24.42
CA PRO A 6 -17.31 -42.25 25.17
C PRO A 6 -15.82 -41.91 25.01
N VAL A 7 -15.53 -40.60 24.99
CA VAL A 7 -14.19 -40.00 24.95
C VAL A 7 -13.55 -39.97 26.37
N PRO A 8 -12.29 -40.40 26.56
CA PRO A 8 -11.63 -40.33 27.85
C PRO A 8 -11.06 -38.93 28.15
N THR A 9 -11.42 -38.39 29.31
CA THR A 9 -10.89 -37.16 29.91
C THR A 9 -9.77 -37.49 30.89
N THR A 10 -8.52 -37.19 30.52
CA THR A 10 -7.37 -37.21 31.45
C THR A 10 -6.80 -35.81 31.60
N ARG A 11 -6.93 -35.22 32.80
CA ARG A 11 -6.18 -34.03 33.22
C ARG A 11 -4.76 -34.44 33.59
N PRO A 12 -3.72 -33.67 33.25
CA PRO A 12 -2.38 -33.92 33.77
C PRO A 12 -2.24 -33.39 35.21
N GLU A 13 -1.68 -34.22 36.09
CA GLU A 13 -1.28 -33.86 37.45
C GLU A 13 -0.01 -32.99 37.48
N PRO A 14 0.18 -32.13 38.50
CA PRO A 14 1.36 -31.29 38.62
C PRO A 14 2.59 -32.08 39.08
N CYS A 15 3.67 -31.94 38.31
CA CYS A 15 4.98 -32.55 38.57
C CYS A 15 5.69 -31.85 39.74
N SER A 16 5.95 -32.59 40.81
CA SER A 16 6.77 -32.17 41.95
C SER A 16 8.25 -32.46 41.66
N ILE A 17 9.08 -31.41 41.65
CA ILE A 17 10.54 -31.55 41.52
C ILE A 17 11.19 -31.07 42.83
N SER A 18 11.91 -31.99 43.46
CA SER A 18 12.68 -31.84 44.68
C SER A 18 13.90 -30.95 44.48
N ILE A 19 14.17 -30.06 45.44
CA ILE A 19 15.35 -29.18 45.49
C ILE A 19 16.42 -29.86 46.34
N ALA A 20 17.54 -30.23 45.73
CA ALA A 20 18.80 -30.50 46.42
C ALA A 20 19.97 -30.23 45.47
N GLY A 21 20.83 -29.27 45.81
CA GLY A 21 22.02 -28.96 45.02
C GLY A 21 22.66 -27.63 45.39
N SER A 22 23.66 -27.69 46.27
CA SER A 22 24.53 -26.60 46.73
C SER A 22 25.26 -25.87 45.59
N ALA A 23 25.24 -24.54 45.62
CA ALA A 23 25.92 -23.66 44.67
C ALA A 23 27.45 -23.62 44.89
N PRO A 24 28.29 -23.66 43.83
CA PRO A 24 29.69 -23.30 43.95
C PRO A 24 29.87 -21.78 43.85
N VAL A 25 30.69 -21.23 44.74
CA VAL A 25 31.08 -19.81 44.80
C VAL A 25 31.94 -19.46 43.59
N LEU A 26 31.39 -18.68 42.64
CA LEU A 26 32.14 -18.13 41.51
C LEU A 26 32.92 -16.88 41.94
N SER A 27 34.26 -16.96 41.83
CA SER A 27 35.20 -15.86 42.03
C SER A 27 34.92 -14.68 41.08
N LYS A 28 34.69 -13.49 41.64
CA LYS A 28 34.53 -12.23 40.89
C LYS A 28 35.87 -11.81 40.28
N LYS A 29 36.05 -12.01 38.97
CA LYS A 29 37.07 -11.27 38.19
C LYS A 29 36.48 -9.93 37.73
N PRO A 30 37.22 -8.81 37.82
CA PRO A 30 36.72 -7.51 37.37
C PRO A 30 36.58 -7.51 35.84
N LEU A 31 35.41 -7.11 35.36
CA LEU A 31 35.12 -6.84 33.96
C LEU A 31 36.03 -5.70 33.48
N ARG A 32 36.98 -6.00 32.59
CA ARG A 32 37.70 -4.98 31.85
C ARG A 32 36.80 -4.52 30.71
N HIS A 33 36.30 -3.30 30.79
CA HIS A 33 35.63 -2.62 29.67
C HIS A 33 36.65 -2.43 28.54
N PRO A 34 36.33 -2.78 27.28
CA PRO A 34 37.16 -2.38 26.15
C PRO A 34 37.06 -0.85 25.93
N PRO A 35 38.09 -0.21 25.35
CA PRO A 35 38.05 1.22 25.08
C PRO A 35 36.93 1.54 24.07
N ILE A 36 36.19 2.61 24.36
CA ILE A 36 35.20 3.21 23.47
C ILE A 36 35.96 3.91 22.34
N THR A 37 36.25 3.22 21.25
CA THR A 37 36.62 3.87 19.98
C THR A 37 36.15 3.04 18.78
N ALA A 38 35.45 3.74 17.87
CA ALA A 38 35.00 3.32 16.54
C ALA A 38 33.81 2.34 16.48
N ILE A 39 32.62 2.93 16.45
CA ILE A 39 31.38 2.35 15.92
C ILE A 39 31.66 1.72 14.53
N PRO A 40 31.19 0.48 14.26
CA PRO A 40 31.48 -0.20 13.00
C PRO A 40 30.77 0.44 11.79
N LEU A 41 31.48 0.45 10.65
CA LEU A 41 31.16 1.15 9.39
C LEU A 41 29.84 0.73 8.70
N TRP A 42 29.06 -0.20 9.26
CA TRP A 42 27.75 -0.60 8.76
C TRP A 42 26.61 0.24 9.36
N GLN A 43 26.90 1.08 10.34
CA GLN A 43 25.97 2.10 10.88
C GLN A 43 26.04 3.41 10.07
N LYS A 44 26.19 3.31 8.74
CA LYS A 44 26.11 4.48 7.85
C LYS A 44 24.67 4.98 7.84
N ASN A 45 24.44 6.14 8.44
CA ASN A 45 23.30 6.98 8.10
C ASN A 45 23.27 7.12 6.57
N LYS A 46 22.33 6.43 5.91
CA LYS A 46 22.03 6.65 4.50
C LYS A 46 21.42 8.04 4.43
N TYR A 47 22.22 9.04 4.06
CA TYR A 47 21.73 10.40 3.85
C TYR A 47 20.78 10.35 2.65
N PHE A 48 19.48 10.23 2.95
CA PHE A 48 18.43 10.33 1.96
C PHE A 48 18.29 11.81 1.57
N PHE A 49 18.67 12.15 0.35
CA PHE A 49 18.48 13.51 -0.17
C PHE A 49 17.06 13.62 -0.74
N VAL A 50 16.25 14.53 -0.19
CA VAL A 50 14.94 14.87 -0.74
C VAL A 50 15.16 15.76 -1.96
N LYS A 51 14.95 15.21 -3.16
CA LYS A 51 15.09 15.93 -4.44
C LYS A 51 13.89 16.84 -4.69
N THR A 52 12.69 16.38 -4.33
CA THR A 52 11.44 17.10 -4.54
C THR A 52 10.49 16.80 -3.39
N LYS A 53 9.77 17.82 -2.94
CA LYS A 53 8.72 17.71 -1.93
C LYS A 53 7.47 18.43 -2.45
N ILE A 54 6.40 17.68 -2.62
CA ILE A 54 5.06 18.24 -2.82
C ILE A 54 4.44 18.36 -1.43
N ASN A 55 4.12 19.58 -1.04
CA ASN A 55 3.46 19.83 0.26
C ASN A 55 1.96 19.50 0.20
N THR A 56 1.30 19.57 1.34
CA THR A 56 -0.13 19.24 1.47
C THR A 56 -1.02 20.11 0.58
N GLN A 57 -0.73 21.42 0.50
CA GLN A 57 -1.56 22.34 -0.29
C GLN A 57 -1.43 22.07 -1.79
N GLU A 58 -0.22 21.85 -2.27
CA GLU A 58 0.04 21.46 -3.66
C GLU A 58 -0.58 20.11 -3.98
N LEU A 59 -0.46 19.12 -3.08
CA LEU A 59 -1.08 17.81 -3.25
C LEU A 59 -2.60 17.94 -3.39
N LEU A 60 -3.27 18.66 -2.50
CA LEU A 60 -4.72 18.87 -2.58
C LEU A 60 -5.13 19.58 -3.87
N THR A 61 -4.30 20.51 -4.35
CA THR A 61 -4.55 21.20 -5.63
C THR A 61 -4.48 20.21 -6.81
N ILE A 62 -3.50 19.31 -6.82
CA ILE A 62 -3.36 18.25 -7.83
C ILE A 62 -4.55 17.29 -7.76
N ILE A 63 -4.99 16.91 -6.55
CA ILE A 63 -6.16 16.05 -6.34
C ILE A 63 -7.43 16.71 -6.88
N ASP A 64 -7.64 18.01 -6.61
CA ASP A 64 -8.81 18.73 -7.12
C ASP A 64 -8.81 18.82 -8.65
N GLN A 65 -7.65 19.03 -9.26
CA GLN A 65 -7.49 19.00 -10.72
C GLN A 65 -7.81 17.64 -11.31
N LEU A 66 -7.32 16.56 -10.70
CA LEU A 66 -7.67 15.19 -11.10
C LEU A 66 -9.18 14.95 -10.98
N ALA A 67 -9.80 15.36 -9.88
CA ALA A 67 -11.24 15.22 -9.70
C ALA A 67 -12.03 15.95 -10.81
N ASP A 68 -11.62 17.18 -11.18
CA ASP A 68 -12.24 17.93 -12.27
C ASP A 68 -12.06 17.23 -13.64
N GLN A 69 -10.89 16.67 -13.91
CA GLN A 69 -10.62 15.90 -15.13
C GLN A 69 -11.50 14.64 -15.21
N LEU A 70 -11.66 13.92 -14.09
CA LEU A 70 -12.51 12.74 -14.04
C LEU A 70 -13.99 13.11 -14.26
N LEU A 71 -14.50 14.16 -13.63
CA LEU A 71 -15.88 14.63 -13.83
C LEU A 71 -16.13 15.04 -15.29
N ALA A 72 -15.17 15.72 -15.91
CA ALA A 72 -15.28 16.13 -17.31
C ALA A 72 -15.24 14.93 -18.28
N SER A 73 -14.44 13.92 -17.97
CA SER A 73 -14.25 12.75 -18.84
C SER A 73 -15.35 11.69 -18.68
N TYR A 74 -15.95 11.61 -17.49
CA TYR A 74 -16.91 10.58 -17.10
C TYR A 74 -18.16 11.22 -16.47
N PRO A 75 -19.03 11.86 -17.28
CA PRO A 75 -20.19 12.58 -16.75
C PRO A 75 -21.29 11.67 -16.18
N ASP A 76 -21.30 10.39 -16.56
CA ASP A 76 -22.24 9.39 -16.05
C ASP A 76 -21.65 8.68 -14.82
N ALA A 77 -22.01 9.20 -13.64
CA ALA A 77 -21.52 8.68 -12.37
C ALA A 77 -22.02 7.26 -12.07
N ASP A 78 -23.22 6.90 -12.52
CA ASP A 78 -23.86 5.62 -12.20
C ASP A 78 -23.19 4.46 -12.97
N ARG A 79 -22.51 4.79 -14.09
CA ARG A 79 -21.73 3.85 -14.91
C ARG A 79 -20.23 3.87 -14.64
N THR A 80 -19.77 4.63 -13.66
CA THR A 80 -18.34 4.86 -13.40
C THR A 80 -18.01 4.53 -11.94
N VAL A 81 -16.93 3.78 -11.74
CA VAL A 81 -16.46 3.41 -10.40
C VAL A 81 -14.99 3.75 -10.23
N LEU A 82 -14.62 4.16 -9.02
CA LEU A 82 -13.27 4.54 -8.63
C LEU A 82 -12.67 3.46 -7.72
N VAL A 83 -11.56 2.85 -8.12
CA VAL A 83 -10.96 1.71 -7.40
C VAL A 83 -9.52 2.04 -7.05
N GLY A 84 -9.23 2.23 -5.76
CA GLY A 84 -7.88 2.45 -5.26
C GLY A 84 -7.09 1.15 -5.15
N ILE A 85 -5.88 1.10 -5.71
CA ILE A 85 -4.97 -0.04 -5.57
C ILE A 85 -4.20 0.10 -4.25
N GLN A 86 -4.21 -0.94 -3.43
CA GLN A 86 -3.52 -0.92 -2.14
C GLN A 86 -1.98 -1.01 -2.30
N GLN A 87 -1.20 -0.36 -1.43
CA GLN A 87 -1.62 0.48 -0.30
C GLN A 87 -1.69 1.97 -0.62
N GLY A 88 -0.78 2.50 -1.45
CA GLY A 88 -0.65 3.94 -1.73
C GLY A 88 -1.81 4.52 -2.54
N GLY A 89 -2.30 3.79 -3.55
CA GLY A 89 -3.42 4.20 -4.40
C GLY A 89 -4.72 4.41 -3.64
N VAL A 90 -4.96 3.68 -2.54
CA VAL A 90 -6.13 3.90 -1.68
C VAL A 90 -6.14 5.30 -1.08
N VAL A 91 -5.01 5.78 -0.56
CA VAL A 91 -4.90 7.14 -0.01
C VAL A 91 -5.28 8.18 -1.06
N VAL A 92 -4.72 8.05 -2.27
CA VAL A 92 -5.00 8.96 -3.39
C VAL A 92 -6.47 8.88 -3.80
N SER A 93 -7.01 7.67 -3.97
CA SER A 93 -8.41 7.45 -4.36
C SER A 93 -9.40 8.03 -3.34
N ASN A 94 -9.09 7.95 -2.05
CA ASN A 94 -9.91 8.53 -0.98
C ASN A 94 -9.94 10.06 -1.09
N LEU A 95 -8.78 10.69 -1.31
CA LEU A 95 -8.70 12.15 -1.46
C LEU A 95 -9.46 12.62 -2.70
N ILE A 96 -9.32 11.92 -3.83
CA ILE A 96 -10.07 12.19 -5.06
C ILE A 96 -11.58 12.04 -4.80
N HIS A 97 -12.01 10.93 -4.20
CA HIS A 97 -13.42 10.67 -3.91
C HIS A 97 -14.02 11.75 -2.99
N GLN A 98 -13.30 12.19 -1.96
CA GLN A 98 -13.73 13.30 -1.11
C GLN A 98 -13.87 14.62 -1.88
N SER A 99 -12.95 14.93 -2.80
CA SER A 99 -13.06 16.11 -3.66
C SER A 99 -14.30 16.01 -4.57
N LEU A 100 -14.53 14.84 -5.18
CA LEU A 100 -15.69 14.58 -6.02
C LEU A 100 -17.01 14.74 -5.25
N ILE A 101 -17.13 14.20 -4.04
CA ILE A 101 -18.32 14.37 -3.17
C ILE A 101 -18.62 15.86 -2.94
N LYS A 102 -17.59 16.65 -2.60
CA LYS A 102 -17.74 18.09 -2.34
C LYS A 102 -18.22 18.84 -3.59
N LYS A 103 -17.65 18.52 -4.76
CA LYS A 103 -17.97 19.17 -6.04
C LYS A 103 -19.35 18.80 -6.58
N THR A 104 -19.78 17.55 -6.37
CA THR A 104 -21.04 17.01 -6.91
C THR A 104 -22.22 17.07 -5.94
N LYS A 105 -22.02 17.58 -4.71
CA LYS A 105 -23.01 17.56 -3.62
C LYS A 105 -23.45 16.14 -3.27
N GLY A 106 -22.55 15.17 -3.37
CA GLY A 106 -22.75 13.78 -2.95
C GLY A 106 -23.17 12.79 -4.04
N LYS A 107 -23.49 13.23 -5.26
CA LYS A 107 -23.74 12.31 -6.39
C LYS A 107 -22.46 12.08 -7.19
N THR A 108 -21.66 11.08 -6.81
CA THR A 108 -20.37 10.74 -7.44
C THR A 108 -20.23 9.23 -7.68
N PHE A 109 -19.13 8.83 -8.31
CA PHE A 109 -18.73 7.44 -8.58
C PHE A 109 -18.75 6.57 -7.32
N ASP A 110 -19.16 5.31 -7.47
CA ASP A 110 -18.93 4.32 -6.42
C ASP A 110 -17.42 4.19 -6.15
N HIS A 111 -17.03 3.98 -4.89
CA HIS A 111 -15.63 3.97 -4.48
C HIS A 111 -15.25 2.71 -3.70
N GLY A 112 -14.18 2.03 -4.15
CA GLY A 112 -13.73 0.76 -3.62
C GLY A 112 -12.20 0.64 -3.58
N GLN A 113 -11.73 -0.48 -3.03
CA GLN A 113 -10.31 -0.76 -2.81
C GLN A 113 -9.96 -2.17 -3.26
N LEU A 114 -8.85 -2.28 -3.99
CA LEU A 114 -8.34 -3.52 -4.57
C LEU A 114 -7.00 -3.88 -3.93
N ASP A 115 -6.97 -5.02 -3.21
CA ASP A 115 -5.72 -5.62 -2.77
C ASP A 115 -5.16 -6.53 -3.88
N ILE A 116 -3.92 -6.27 -4.28
CA ILE A 116 -3.22 -7.02 -5.33
C ILE A 116 -2.08 -7.88 -4.77
N THR A 117 -1.96 -7.99 -3.44
CA THR A 117 -0.81 -8.64 -2.77
C THR A 117 -0.49 -10.02 -3.34
N PHE A 118 -1.51 -10.83 -3.65
CA PHE A 118 -1.32 -12.17 -4.23
C PHE A 118 -1.02 -12.19 -5.74
N TYR A 119 -1.24 -11.09 -6.45
CA TYR A 119 -1.04 -10.97 -7.89
C TYR A 119 0.34 -10.40 -8.25
N ARG A 120 1.08 -9.91 -7.25
CA ARG A 120 2.43 -9.38 -7.46
C ARG A 120 3.42 -10.51 -7.72
N ASP A 121 4.24 -10.33 -8.74
CA ASP A 121 5.24 -11.31 -9.19
C ASP A 121 6.42 -11.47 -8.22
N ASP A 122 6.65 -10.47 -7.35
CA ASP A 122 7.70 -10.44 -6.33
C ASP A 122 7.30 -11.06 -4.97
N VAL A 123 6.02 -11.39 -4.77
CA VAL A 123 5.49 -11.87 -3.47
C VAL A 123 5.62 -13.38 -3.27
N ARG A 124 6.03 -14.15 -4.29
CA ARG A 124 6.14 -15.62 -4.22
C ARG A 124 7.02 -16.17 -3.08
N ASN A 125 7.87 -15.35 -2.47
CA ASN A 125 8.80 -15.75 -1.40
C ASN A 125 8.53 -15.12 -0.02
N LYS A 126 7.42 -14.37 0.17
CA LYS A 126 7.06 -13.78 1.48
C LYS A 126 5.62 -14.11 1.82
N ILE A 127 5.40 -14.69 3.00
CA ILE A 127 4.05 -14.84 3.58
C ILE A 127 3.60 -13.44 4.00
N LEU A 128 2.95 -12.73 3.08
CA LEU A 128 2.22 -11.49 3.37
C LEU A 128 0.77 -11.89 3.66
N ALA A 129 0.24 -11.45 4.79
CA ALA A 129 -1.20 -11.52 5.02
C ALA A 129 -1.88 -10.58 4.02
N PRO A 130 -2.94 -11.02 3.32
CA PRO A 130 -3.73 -10.12 2.50
C PRO A 130 -4.34 -9.03 3.35
N ASP A 131 -4.41 -7.84 2.77
CA ASP A 131 -5.11 -6.72 3.35
C ASP A 131 -6.58 -6.76 2.91
N THR A 132 -7.45 -5.94 3.51
CA THR A 132 -8.90 -6.08 3.29
C THR A 132 -9.29 -5.55 1.93
N MET A 133 -9.61 -6.45 1.01
CA MET A 133 -10.30 -6.16 -0.26
C MET A 133 -11.71 -5.63 0.01
N HIS A 134 -12.12 -4.53 -0.64
CA HIS A 134 -13.46 -3.96 -0.46
C HIS A 134 -14.00 -3.29 -1.73
N LEU A 135 -14.76 -4.03 -2.55
CA LEU A 135 -15.62 -3.49 -3.61
C LEU A 135 -17.09 -3.77 -3.27
N PRO A 136 -17.80 -2.83 -2.64
CA PRO A 136 -19.20 -3.03 -2.23
C PRO A 136 -20.21 -2.87 -3.39
N PHE A 137 -19.76 -2.97 -4.62
CA PHE A 137 -20.53 -2.73 -5.84
C PHE A 137 -20.07 -3.66 -6.97
N ASP A 138 -20.94 -3.83 -7.96
CA ASP A 138 -20.61 -4.53 -9.19
C ASP A 138 -19.81 -3.63 -10.16
N ILE A 139 -18.85 -4.25 -10.85
CA ILE A 139 -18.02 -3.64 -11.88
C ILE A 139 -18.44 -4.05 -13.30
N GLU A 140 -19.33 -5.02 -13.44
CA GLU A 140 -19.80 -5.54 -14.73
C GLU A 140 -20.38 -4.42 -15.62
N GLY A 141 -19.85 -4.29 -16.84
CA GLY A 141 -20.29 -3.29 -17.82
C GLY A 141 -20.07 -1.83 -17.42
N LYS A 142 -19.37 -1.55 -16.31
CA LYS A 142 -19.02 -0.19 -15.86
C LYS A 142 -17.65 0.24 -16.37
N THR A 143 -17.40 1.55 -16.34
CA THR A 143 -16.06 2.12 -16.49
C THR A 143 -15.37 2.10 -15.13
N VAL A 144 -14.31 1.31 -15.00
CA VAL A 144 -13.48 1.22 -13.79
C VAL A 144 -12.29 2.16 -13.93
N ILE A 145 -12.14 3.09 -13.01
CA ILE A 145 -10.96 3.95 -12.90
C ILE A 145 -10.07 3.39 -11.78
N LEU A 146 -9.00 2.71 -12.16
CA LEU A 146 -7.95 2.29 -11.24
C LEU A 146 -7.13 3.50 -10.80
N VAL A 147 -6.87 3.60 -9.50
CA VAL A 147 -6.11 4.68 -8.90
C VAL A 147 -4.87 4.15 -8.21
N ASP A 148 -3.70 4.70 -8.56
CA ASP A 148 -2.43 4.40 -7.91
C ASP A 148 -1.67 5.68 -7.52
N ASP A 149 -0.76 5.58 -6.56
CA ASP A 149 0.06 6.74 -6.18
C ASP A 149 1.15 7.04 -7.22
N VAL A 150 1.85 6.01 -7.69
CA VAL A 150 2.99 6.17 -8.60
C VAL A 150 2.97 5.13 -9.70
N LEU A 151 2.88 5.61 -10.94
CA LEU A 151 3.06 4.77 -12.11
C LEU A 151 4.53 4.70 -12.50
N PHE A 152 5.15 3.54 -12.26
CA PHE A 152 6.57 3.30 -12.53
C PHE A 152 6.80 2.28 -13.64
N THR A 153 7.06 1.01 -13.30
CA THR A 153 7.32 -0.06 -14.29
C THR A 153 6.04 -0.55 -14.97
N GLY A 154 4.88 -0.40 -14.31
CA GLY A 154 3.58 -0.93 -14.73
C GLY A 154 3.21 -2.29 -14.13
N ARG A 155 4.09 -2.94 -13.35
CA ARG A 155 3.81 -4.27 -12.75
C ARG A 155 2.61 -4.26 -11.80
N THR A 156 2.52 -3.23 -10.95
CA THR A 156 1.38 -3.03 -10.04
C THR A 156 0.07 -2.99 -10.81
N ILE A 157 0.00 -2.21 -11.89
CA ILE A 157 -1.22 -2.08 -12.69
C ILE A 157 -1.53 -3.37 -13.44
N LYS A 158 -0.53 -4.08 -13.96
CA LYS A 158 -0.74 -5.40 -14.56
C LYS A 158 -1.38 -6.37 -13.56
N ALA A 159 -0.85 -6.43 -12.34
CA ALA A 159 -1.41 -7.26 -11.26
C ALA A 159 -2.82 -6.81 -10.86
N ALA A 160 -3.08 -5.50 -10.83
CA ALA A 160 -4.41 -4.96 -10.57
C ALA A 160 -5.42 -5.31 -11.66
N LEU A 161 -5.01 -5.32 -12.93
CA LEU A 161 -5.88 -5.75 -14.03
C LEU A 161 -6.24 -7.22 -13.91
N ASP A 162 -5.27 -8.10 -13.63
CA ASP A 162 -5.54 -9.52 -13.41
C ASP A 162 -6.54 -9.71 -12.26
N ALA A 163 -6.27 -9.07 -11.11
CA ALA A 163 -7.13 -9.15 -9.94
C ALA A 163 -8.54 -8.63 -10.25
N LEU A 164 -8.67 -7.49 -10.94
CA LEU A 164 -9.95 -6.88 -11.29
C LEU A 164 -10.82 -7.83 -12.14
N PHE A 165 -10.22 -8.58 -13.06
CA PHE A 165 -10.95 -9.55 -13.87
C PHE A 165 -11.42 -10.78 -13.08
N ASP A 166 -10.92 -11.04 -11.88
CA ASP A 166 -11.50 -12.08 -11.03
C ASP A 166 -12.79 -11.61 -10.33
N TYR A 167 -13.04 -10.29 -10.29
CA TYR A 167 -14.25 -9.70 -9.70
C TYR A 167 -15.39 -9.45 -10.70
N GLY A 168 -15.10 -9.30 -11.99
CA GLY A 168 -16.12 -9.02 -13.01
C GLY A 168 -15.54 -8.63 -14.36
N ARG A 169 -16.40 -8.18 -15.28
CA ARG A 169 -16.03 -7.75 -16.64
C ARG A 169 -16.43 -6.28 -16.84
N PRO A 170 -15.52 -5.33 -16.57
CA PRO A 170 -15.78 -3.93 -16.85
C PRO A 170 -15.88 -3.67 -18.36
N ASP A 171 -16.69 -2.69 -18.77
CA ASP A 171 -16.74 -2.21 -20.16
C ASP A 171 -15.42 -1.55 -20.55
N ARG A 172 -14.86 -0.75 -19.62
CA ARG A 172 -13.61 -0.02 -19.80
C ARG A 172 -12.82 -0.01 -18.50
N VAL A 173 -11.50 -0.10 -18.62
CA VAL A 173 -10.59 0.17 -17.51
C VAL A 173 -9.75 1.39 -17.86
N LYS A 174 -9.63 2.30 -16.91
CA LYS A 174 -8.91 3.57 -16.99
C LYS A 174 -7.95 3.70 -15.83
N LEU A 175 -6.87 4.44 -16.03
CA LEU A 175 -5.82 4.60 -15.03
C LEU A 175 -5.63 6.07 -14.67
N CYS A 176 -5.82 6.37 -13.38
CA CYS A 176 -5.57 7.68 -12.78
C CYS A 176 -4.45 7.55 -11.76
N VAL A 177 -3.39 8.36 -11.88
CA VAL A 177 -2.23 8.26 -10.99
C VAL A 177 -1.82 9.62 -10.49
N LEU A 178 -1.36 9.69 -9.24
CA LEU A 178 -0.88 10.95 -8.69
C LEU A 178 0.42 11.38 -9.39
N VAL A 179 1.37 10.45 -9.57
CA VAL A 179 2.62 10.71 -10.29
C VAL A 179 2.92 9.66 -11.35
N ASP A 180 3.32 10.10 -12.54
CA ASP A 180 3.84 9.23 -13.59
C ASP A 180 5.36 9.40 -13.79
N ARG A 181 6.07 8.27 -13.89
CA ARG A 181 7.51 8.14 -14.17
C ARG A 181 7.74 7.30 -15.43
N PRO A 182 7.60 7.90 -16.62
CA PRO A 182 7.56 7.14 -17.88
C PRO A 182 8.90 6.51 -18.28
N GLU A 183 10.05 7.03 -17.80
CA GLU A 183 11.39 6.65 -18.29
C GLU A 183 11.77 5.19 -18.03
N HIS A 184 11.07 4.52 -17.11
CA HIS A 184 11.41 3.19 -16.63
C HIS A 184 10.30 2.16 -16.84
N ARG A 185 9.38 2.45 -17.77
CA ARG A 185 8.30 1.54 -18.15
C ARG A 185 8.85 0.20 -18.62
N GLN A 186 8.22 -0.87 -18.14
CA GLN A 186 8.48 -2.25 -18.57
C GLN A 186 7.28 -2.88 -19.25
N PHE A 187 6.09 -2.30 -19.03
CA PHE A 187 4.84 -2.70 -19.67
C PHE A 187 4.30 -1.53 -20.50
N PRO A 188 3.58 -1.80 -21.60
CA PRO A 188 2.95 -0.79 -22.45
C PRO A 188 1.69 -0.22 -21.79
N ILE A 189 1.82 0.30 -20.57
CA ILE A 189 0.75 0.85 -19.75
C ILE A 189 0.96 2.37 -19.64
N GLN A 190 -0.08 3.15 -19.84
CA GLN A 190 -0.06 4.61 -19.70
C GLN A 190 -1.21 5.03 -18.79
N ALA A 191 -1.01 6.12 -18.05
CA ALA A 191 -2.10 6.74 -17.31
C ALA A 191 -2.99 7.51 -18.28
N ASP A 192 -4.30 7.40 -18.11
CA ASP A 192 -5.27 8.28 -18.77
C ASP A 192 -5.28 9.65 -18.09
N HIS A 193 -5.09 9.67 -16.76
CA HIS A 193 -5.02 10.88 -15.94
C HIS A 193 -3.77 10.82 -15.05
N ALA A 194 -2.93 11.85 -15.12
CA ALA A 194 -1.72 11.95 -14.31
C ALA A 194 -1.69 13.31 -13.62
N GLY A 195 -1.56 13.32 -12.28
CA GLY A 195 -1.48 14.55 -11.52
C GLY A 195 -0.18 15.32 -11.83
N GLN A 196 0.94 14.60 -11.84
CA GLN A 196 2.22 15.16 -12.24
C GLN A 196 3.07 14.13 -12.98
N VAL A 197 3.81 14.58 -14.00
CA VAL A 197 4.82 13.75 -14.68
C VAL A 197 6.19 14.20 -14.20
N ILE A 198 6.96 13.30 -13.58
CA ILE A 198 8.26 13.62 -12.98
C ILE A 198 9.34 12.75 -13.60
N LYS A 199 10.40 13.39 -14.11
CA LYS A 199 11.62 12.70 -14.51
C LYS A 199 12.41 12.33 -13.27
N ALA A 200 12.64 11.03 -13.06
CA ALA A 200 13.41 10.54 -11.92
C ALA A 200 14.40 9.44 -12.32
N GLN A 201 15.46 9.28 -11.54
CA GLN A 201 16.36 8.14 -11.71
C GLN A 201 15.69 6.87 -11.20
N ARG A 202 16.14 5.70 -11.70
CA ARG A 202 15.59 4.40 -11.29
C ARG A 202 15.73 4.14 -9.79
N SER A 203 16.81 4.66 -9.18
CA SER A 203 17.09 4.58 -7.75
C SER A 203 16.23 5.50 -6.89
N ASP A 204 15.59 6.51 -7.49
CA ASP A 204 14.76 7.44 -6.74
C ASP A 204 13.49 6.74 -6.25
N LYS A 205 13.14 6.99 -4.99
CA LYS A 205 11.95 6.46 -4.33
C LYS A 205 10.96 7.59 -4.07
N LEU A 206 9.75 7.44 -4.60
CA LEU A 206 8.63 8.28 -4.20
C LEU A 206 7.97 7.66 -2.96
N LYS A 207 7.65 8.51 -1.98
CA LYS A 207 6.91 8.11 -0.78
C LYS A 207 5.81 9.10 -0.52
N LEU A 208 4.56 8.63 -0.57
CA LEU A 208 3.43 9.34 -0.01
C LEU A 208 3.44 9.13 1.51
N ARG A 209 3.49 10.22 2.26
CA ARG A 209 3.43 10.18 3.73
C ARG A 209 2.19 10.93 4.19
N VAL A 210 1.41 10.29 5.04
CA VAL A 210 0.31 10.92 5.76
C VAL A 210 0.71 10.96 7.23
N ASN A 211 0.62 12.13 7.87
CA ASN A 211 0.87 12.26 9.29
C ASN A 211 -0.40 11.98 10.13
N GLU A 212 -0.27 11.91 11.45
CA GLU A 212 -1.39 11.66 12.37
C GLU A 212 -2.46 12.75 12.33
N GLN A 213 -2.11 13.95 11.85
CA GLN A 213 -3.02 15.09 11.68
C GLN A 213 -3.76 15.04 10.33
N GLY A 214 -3.50 14.03 9.49
CA GLY A 214 -4.11 13.85 8.17
C GLY A 214 -3.45 14.67 7.05
N GLU A 215 -2.34 15.36 7.32
CA GLU A 215 -1.58 16.05 6.29
C GLU A 215 -0.78 15.05 5.46
N ALA A 216 -0.94 15.14 4.14
CA ALA A 216 -0.27 14.26 3.19
C ALA A 216 0.80 15.03 2.40
N ALA A 217 1.98 14.44 2.25
CA ALA A 217 3.07 14.99 1.47
C ALA A 217 3.72 13.91 0.61
N LEU A 218 4.11 14.28 -0.61
CA LEU A 218 4.84 13.39 -1.51
C LEU A 218 6.33 13.77 -1.53
N LEU A 219 7.19 12.78 -1.27
CA LEU A 219 8.64 12.97 -1.20
C LEU A 219 9.34 12.13 -2.27
N LEU A 220 10.11 12.78 -3.14
CA LEU A 220 11.07 12.13 -4.01
C LEU A 220 12.42 12.07 -3.32
N ILE A 221 12.87 10.86 -3.01
CA ILE A 221 14.08 10.59 -2.24
C ILE A 221 15.10 9.89 -3.13
N SER A 222 16.31 10.44 -3.20
CA SER A 222 17.47 9.77 -3.80
C SER A 222 18.18 8.92 -2.75
N GLU A 223 18.56 7.70 -3.12
CA GLU A 223 19.56 6.90 -2.40
C GLU A 223 20.97 7.18 -2.88
#